data_AF-A0A3M1NTL6-F1
#
_entry.id   AF-A0A3M1NTL6-F1
#
_cell.length_a   1.000
_cell.length_b   1.000
_cell.length_c   1.000
_cell.angle_alpha   90.00
_cell.angle_beta   90.00
_cell.angle_gamma   90.00
#
_symmetry.space_group_name_H-M   'P 1'
#
loop_
_entity.id
_entity.type
_entity.pdbx_description
1 polymer ?
#
loop_
_entity_poly.entity_id
_entity_poly.type
_entity_poly.pdbx_seq_one_letter_code
_entity_poly.pdbx_strand_id
1 'polypeptide(L)'
;MFWSKTQSLKLLLPVLVAAGVLAVGLNGQAHAKSKRGWLGVGIREMTPSLRDEYELGSRDGLLIIDVAPDSPAEDAGLREDDVILKFNGHDVARAKEFSKMVRNMEPGTEVELLILRNGKERE
;
A
#
# COMPACT_ATOMS: atom_id res chain seq x y z
N MET A 1 -17.19 -21.11 -55.28
CA MET A 1 -17.24 -19.71 -54.82
C MET A 1 -16.85 -19.75 -53.34
N PHE A 2 -15.56 -19.74 -52.99
CA PHE A 2 -14.64 -18.59 -52.92
C PHE A 2 -15.21 -17.37 -52.21
N TRP A 3 -14.39 -16.90 -51.24
CA TRP A 3 -14.39 -15.61 -50.54
C TRP A 3 -15.33 -15.46 -49.34
N SER A 4 -14.95 -14.89 -48.19
CA SER A 4 -13.68 -14.42 -47.61
C SER A 4 -13.97 -13.90 -46.20
N LYS A 5 -13.03 -14.10 -45.28
CA LYS A 5 -12.41 -13.10 -44.40
C LYS A 5 -12.09 -13.67 -43.02
N THR A 6 -10.82 -13.97 -42.83
CA THR A 6 -10.16 -13.96 -41.53
C THR A 6 -10.26 -12.55 -40.96
N GLN A 7 -10.80 -12.41 -39.75
CA GLN A 7 -10.75 -11.16 -39.01
C GLN A 7 -10.05 -11.43 -37.67
N SER A 8 -8.78 -11.05 -37.61
CA SER A 8 -7.92 -11.16 -36.44
C SER A 8 -8.50 -10.32 -35.30
N LEU A 9 -8.96 -10.96 -34.23
CA LEU A 9 -9.40 -10.25 -33.04
C LEU A 9 -8.20 -10.07 -32.09
N LYS A 10 -7.48 -8.96 -32.28
CA LYS A 10 -6.57 -8.41 -31.28
C LYS A 10 -7.42 -7.74 -30.21
N LEU A 11 -7.69 -8.43 -29.10
CA LEU A 11 -8.28 -7.81 -27.91
C LEU A 11 -7.14 -7.26 -27.05
N LEU A 12 -6.86 -5.97 -27.29
CA LEU A 12 -6.13 -5.11 -26.38
C LEU A 12 -7.02 -4.91 -25.14
N LEU A 13 -6.57 -5.36 -23.98
CA LEU A 13 -7.22 -5.04 -22.70
C LEU A 13 -6.65 -3.70 -22.21
N PRO A 14 -7.37 -2.56 -22.28
CA PRO A 14 -7.04 -1.44 -21.41
C PRO A 14 -7.55 -1.80 -20.02
N VAL A 15 -6.60 -2.02 -19.10
CA VAL A 15 -6.86 -2.12 -17.67
C VAL A 15 -7.53 -0.83 -17.23
N LEU A 16 -8.80 -0.89 -16.84
CA LEU A 16 -9.49 0.19 -16.16
C LEU A 16 -9.19 0.04 -14.66
N VAL A 17 -8.12 0.67 -14.17
CA VAL A 17 -7.94 0.90 -12.73
C VAL A 17 -8.87 2.05 -12.35
N ALA A 18 -9.98 1.72 -11.68
CA ALA A 18 -10.76 2.72 -10.97
C ALA A 18 -9.94 3.15 -9.75
N ALA A 19 -9.28 4.29 -9.87
CA ALA A 19 -8.64 4.99 -8.75
C ALA A 19 -9.70 5.34 -7.71
N GLY A 20 -9.63 4.67 -6.55
CA GLY A 20 -10.36 5.05 -5.36
C GLY A 20 -9.46 5.95 -4.51
N VAL A 21 -9.38 7.24 -4.85
CA VAL A 21 -8.84 8.24 -3.93
C VAL A 21 -9.84 8.35 -2.77
N LEU A 22 -9.55 7.68 -1.66
CA LEU A 22 -10.30 7.85 -0.42
C LEU A 22 -9.82 9.14 0.25
N ALA A 23 -10.51 10.24 -0.05
CA ALA A 23 -10.50 11.42 0.80
C ALA A 23 -11.12 11.03 2.15
N VAL A 24 -10.30 10.83 3.18
CA VAL A 24 -10.78 10.59 4.54
C VAL A 24 -11.20 11.93 5.15
N GLY A 25 -12.51 12.11 5.28
CA GLY A 25 -13.12 13.21 6.00
C GLY A 25 -12.80 13.14 7.49
N LEU A 26 -12.28 14.26 8.01
CA LEU A 26 -12.00 14.49 9.42
C LEU A 26 -13.28 14.32 10.27
N ASN A 27 -13.36 13.27 11.07
CA ASN A 27 -14.22 13.25 12.24
C ASN A 27 -13.47 12.61 13.40
N GLY A 28 -12.99 13.47 14.30
CA GLY A 28 -12.03 13.11 15.33
C GLY A 28 -12.60 12.31 16.48
N GLN A 29 -11.78 11.40 17.00
CA GLN A 29 -11.64 11.13 18.43
C GLN A 29 -10.16 10.89 18.80
N ALA A 30 -9.53 11.96 19.28
CA ALA A 30 -8.52 12.01 20.34
C ALA A 30 -7.52 10.85 20.56
N HIS A 31 -6.56 10.60 19.65
CA HIS A 31 -5.30 9.93 20.01
C HIS A 31 -4.15 10.95 20.11
N ALA A 32 -3.95 11.42 21.34
CA ALA A 32 -2.78 12.06 21.95
C ALA A 32 -1.99 13.13 21.17
N LYS A 33 -1.69 14.24 21.87
CA LYS A 33 -0.77 15.32 21.50
C LYS A 33 0.70 14.85 21.30
N SER A 34 0.98 13.88 20.43
CA SER A 34 2.34 13.60 20.00
C SER A 34 2.78 14.69 19.02
N LYS A 35 3.92 15.33 19.28
CA LYS A 35 4.54 16.26 18.32
C LYS A 35 5.12 15.55 17.08
N ARG A 36 4.72 14.30 16.82
CA ARG A 36 5.31 13.38 15.84
C ARG A 36 4.22 12.50 15.25
N GLY A 37 4.32 12.23 13.96
CA GLY A 37 3.44 11.32 13.23
C GLY A 37 3.49 9.91 13.79
N TRP A 38 2.34 9.24 13.69
CA TRP A 38 2.13 7.86 14.09
C TRP A 38 1.10 7.25 13.14
N LEU A 39 1.40 6.09 12.55
CA LEU A 39 0.52 5.43 11.59
C LEU A 39 -0.27 4.28 12.23
N GLY A 40 0.26 3.64 13.29
CA GLY A 40 -0.41 2.53 13.96
C GLY A 40 -0.23 1.15 13.29
N VAL A 41 0.89 0.92 12.62
CA VAL A 41 1.21 -0.40 12.02
C VAL A 41 2.37 -1.08 12.73
N GLY A 42 2.24 -2.38 12.97
CA GLY A 42 3.35 -3.29 13.19
C GLY A 42 3.91 -3.75 11.84
N ILE A 43 5.22 -3.60 11.63
CA ILE A 43 5.86 -3.93 10.36
C ILE A 43 7.04 -4.89 10.50
N ARG A 44 7.27 -5.69 9.45
CA ARG A 44 8.42 -6.58 9.30
C ARG A 44 9.06 -6.43 7.92
N GLU A 45 10.38 -6.45 7.86
CA GLU A 45 11.10 -6.43 6.59
C GLU A 45 10.86 -7.72 5.80
N MET A 46 10.66 -7.58 4.49
CA MET A 46 10.58 -8.71 3.58
C MET A 46 11.92 -9.47 3.54
N THR A 47 11.88 -10.77 3.85
CA THR A 47 12.99 -11.69 3.60
C THR A 47 12.85 -12.29 2.20
N PRO A 48 13.91 -12.87 1.60
CA PRO A 48 13.81 -13.55 0.32
C PRO A 48 12.68 -14.59 0.29
N SER A 49 12.55 -15.39 1.36
CA SER A 49 11.49 -16.41 1.46
C SER A 49 10.07 -15.82 1.50
N LEU A 50 9.88 -14.68 2.19
CA LEU A 50 8.58 -13.99 2.20
C LEU A 50 8.25 -13.38 0.83
N ARG A 51 9.25 -12.90 0.07
CA ARG A 51 8.99 -12.37 -1.27
C ARG A 51 8.49 -13.43 -2.24
N ASP A 52 9.02 -14.63 -2.14
CA ASP A 52 8.57 -15.77 -2.94
C ASP A 52 7.13 -16.16 -2.57
N GLU A 53 6.81 -16.18 -1.28
CA GLU A 53 5.47 -16.51 -0.76
C GLU A 53 4.40 -15.49 -1.20
N TYR A 54 4.76 -14.20 -1.21
CA TYR A 54 3.85 -13.11 -1.57
C TYR A 54 3.91 -12.73 -3.06
N GLU A 55 4.61 -13.53 -3.88
CA GLU A 55 4.79 -13.31 -5.33
C GLU A 55 5.33 -11.91 -5.69
N LEU A 56 6.11 -11.31 -4.78
CA LEU A 56 6.70 -9.97 -4.92
C LEU A 56 7.87 -9.94 -5.92
N GLY A 57 8.40 -11.10 -6.29
CA GLY A 57 9.61 -11.22 -7.10
C GLY A 57 10.80 -10.57 -6.40
N SER A 58 11.50 -9.67 -7.09
CA SER A 58 12.67 -8.97 -6.53
C SER A 58 12.33 -7.67 -5.79
N ARG A 59 11.04 -7.33 -5.63
CA ARG A 59 10.63 -6.07 -5.01
C ARG A 59 10.79 -6.12 -3.50
N ASP A 60 11.46 -5.12 -2.96
CA ASP A 60 11.51 -4.90 -1.52
C ASP A 60 10.17 -4.33 -1.01
N GLY A 61 9.93 -4.49 0.28
CA GLY A 61 8.70 -4.04 0.92
C GLY A 61 8.69 -4.30 2.42
N LEU A 62 7.68 -3.78 3.08
CA LEU A 62 7.43 -3.98 4.51
C LEU A 62 6.09 -4.67 4.71
N LEU A 63 6.10 -5.87 5.29
CA LEU A 63 4.90 -6.59 5.67
C LEU A 63 4.23 -5.89 6.84
N ILE A 64 2.93 -5.66 6.75
CA ILE A 64 2.10 -5.32 7.90
C ILE A 64 1.76 -6.62 8.63
N ILE A 65 2.18 -6.70 9.88
CA ILE A 65 1.95 -7.86 10.76
C ILE A 65 0.90 -7.59 11.85
N ASP A 66 0.53 -6.32 12.01
CA ASP A 66 -0.47 -5.87 12.99
C ASP A 66 -0.94 -4.46 12.61
N VAL A 67 -2.22 -4.17 12.87
CA VAL A 67 -2.81 -2.84 12.72
C VAL A 67 -3.49 -2.47 14.02
N ALA A 68 -3.03 -1.38 14.63
CA ALA A 68 -3.58 -0.90 15.89
C ALA A 68 -5.02 -0.40 15.68
N PRO A 69 -5.95 -0.70 16.60
CA PRO A 69 -7.30 -0.14 16.55
C PRO A 69 -7.27 1.37 16.79
N ASP A 70 -8.26 2.07 16.23
CA ASP A 70 -8.42 3.52 16.26
C ASP A 70 -7.13 4.25 15.80
N SER A 71 -6.53 3.74 14.72
CA SER A 71 -5.28 4.27 14.17
C SER A 71 -5.44 4.80 12.74
N PRO A 72 -4.57 5.73 12.29
CA PRO A 72 -4.61 6.21 10.92
C PRO A 72 -4.47 5.10 9.86
N ALA A 73 -3.80 4.00 10.19
CA ALA A 73 -3.72 2.82 9.33
C ALA A 73 -5.05 2.07 9.22
N GLU A 74 -5.76 1.89 10.35
CA GLU A 74 -7.09 1.28 10.35
C GLU A 74 -8.09 2.15 9.59
N ASP A 75 -8.07 3.48 9.82
CA ASP A 75 -8.91 4.45 9.10
C ASP A 75 -8.64 4.44 7.59
N ALA A 76 -7.37 4.27 7.18
CA ALA A 76 -6.97 4.09 5.78
C ALA A 76 -7.33 2.71 5.21
N GLY A 77 -7.83 1.78 6.04
CA GLY A 77 -8.22 0.44 5.63
C GLY A 77 -7.05 -0.51 5.37
N LEU A 78 -5.86 -0.22 5.93
CA LEU A 78 -4.72 -1.14 5.96
C LEU A 78 -5.04 -2.37 6.79
N ARG A 79 -4.40 -3.50 6.46
CA ARG A 79 -4.66 -4.79 7.08
C ARG A 79 -3.37 -5.56 7.26
N GLU A 80 -3.41 -6.55 8.14
CA GLU A 80 -2.41 -7.62 8.18
C GLU A 80 -2.29 -8.27 6.79
N ASP A 81 -1.09 -8.76 6.49
CA ASP A 81 -0.69 -9.35 5.20
C ASP A 81 -0.62 -8.37 4.02
N ASP A 82 -0.86 -7.08 4.24
CA ASP A 82 -0.49 -6.06 3.27
C ASP A 82 1.02 -5.88 3.23
N VAL A 83 1.56 -5.59 2.04
CA VAL A 83 2.97 -5.24 1.88
C VAL A 83 3.09 -3.81 1.40
N ILE A 84 3.66 -2.94 2.21
CA ILE A 84 3.97 -1.56 1.82
C ILE A 84 5.16 -1.58 0.88
N LEU A 85 4.96 -1.12 -0.35
CA LEU A 85 5.98 -1.01 -1.39
C LEU A 85 6.56 0.40 -1.45
N LYS A 86 5.70 1.42 -1.32
CA LYS A 86 6.12 2.83 -1.34
C LYS A 86 5.43 3.66 -0.28
N PHE A 87 6.13 4.69 0.16
CA PHE A 87 5.67 5.72 1.08
C PHE A 87 5.97 7.11 0.50
N ASN A 88 4.95 7.89 0.20
CA ASN A 88 5.07 9.19 -0.49
C ASN A 88 5.93 9.11 -1.76
N GLY A 89 5.71 8.08 -2.59
CA GLY A 89 6.47 7.85 -3.82
C GLY A 89 7.87 7.27 -3.65
N HIS A 90 8.37 7.09 -2.41
CA HIS A 90 9.67 6.50 -2.13
C HIS A 90 9.54 5.00 -1.85
N ASP A 91 10.38 4.17 -2.47
CA ASP A 91 10.44 2.73 -2.19
C ASP A 91 10.86 2.47 -0.74
N VAL A 92 10.21 1.50 -0.08
CA VAL A 92 10.48 1.17 1.31
C VAL A 92 10.96 -0.27 1.45
N ALA A 93 12.15 -0.44 2.02
CA ALA A 93 12.75 -1.75 2.26
C ALA A 93 13.13 -1.98 3.73
N ARG A 94 13.33 -0.90 4.49
CA ARG A 94 13.87 -0.96 5.85
C ARG A 94 12.89 -0.42 6.86
N ALA A 95 12.57 -1.23 7.86
CA ALA A 95 11.59 -0.89 8.89
C ALA A 95 12.03 0.34 9.71
N LYS A 96 13.34 0.46 9.94
CA LYS A 96 13.92 1.61 10.67
C LYS A 96 13.78 2.93 9.90
N GLU A 97 13.96 2.91 8.58
CA GLU A 97 13.78 4.13 7.77
C GLU A 97 12.31 4.50 7.67
N PHE A 98 11.43 3.54 7.42
CA PHE A 98 9.98 3.77 7.41
C PHE A 98 9.49 4.38 8.72
N SER A 99 9.88 3.79 9.85
CA SER A 99 9.53 4.31 11.17
C SER A 99 10.05 5.74 11.40
N LYS A 100 11.23 6.07 10.85
CA LYS A 100 11.78 7.43 10.93
C LYS A 100 11.01 8.40 10.05
N MET A 101 10.64 7.99 8.83
CA MET A 101 9.83 8.81 7.92
C MET A 101 8.49 9.16 8.57
N VAL A 102 7.73 8.17 9.02
CA VAL A 102 6.42 8.36 9.69
C VAL A 102 6.55 9.29 10.91
N ARG A 103 7.56 9.08 11.76
CA ARG A 103 7.75 9.89 12.98
C ARG A 103 8.16 11.33 12.72
N ASN A 104 8.75 11.62 11.55
CA ASN A 104 9.13 12.96 11.16
C ASN A 104 7.97 13.74 10.53
N MET A 105 6.84 13.09 10.27
CA MET A 105 5.65 13.76 9.74
C MET A 105 4.90 14.50 10.82
N GLU A 106 4.21 15.55 10.40
CA GLU A 106 3.28 16.25 11.26
C GLU A 106 1.98 15.43 11.40
N PRO A 107 1.38 15.39 12.59
CA PRO A 107 0.06 14.80 12.75
C PRO A 107 -0.96 15.44 11.80
N GLY A 108 -1.78 14.62 11.14
CA GLY A 108 -2.78 15.08 10.18
C GLY A 108 -2.26 15.34 8.76
N THR A 109 -0.98 15.08 8.47
CA THR A 109 -0.48 15.07 7.09
C THR A 109 -1.03 13.86 6.34
N GLU A 110 -1.62 14.10 5.17
CA GLU A 110 -2.01 13.04 4.23
C GLU A 110 -0.77 12.42 3.58
N VAL A 111 -0.77 11.10 3.42
CA VAL A 111 0.32 10.34 2.82
C VAL A 111 -0.19 9.39 1.77
N GLU A 112 0.63 9.17 0.76
CA GLU A 112 0.36 8.19 -0.30
C GLU A 112 1.11 6.90 0.00
N LEU A 113 0.42 5.77 -0.07
CA LEU A 113 0.97 4.45 0.16
C LEU A 113 0.72 3.58 -1.06
N LEU A 114 1.77 3.01 -1.64
CA LEU A 114 1.59 1.89 -2.57
C LEU A 114 1.68 0.61 -1.76
N ILE A 115 0.60 -0.17 -1.71
CA ILE A 115 0.55 -1.46 -1.03
C ILE A 115 0.28 -2.60 -2.02
N LEU A 116 0.75 -3.80 -1.67
CA LEU A 116 0.34 -5.04 -2.31
C LEU A 116 -0.63 -5.78 -1.38
N ARG A 117 -1.82 -6.12 -1.88
CA ARG A 117 -2.80 -6.95 -1.18
C ARG A 117 -3.31 -8.05 -2.11
N ASN A 118 -3.15 -9.31 -1.71
CA ASN A 118 -3.55 -10.48 -2.51
C ASN A 118 -2.97 -10.43 -3.93
N GLY A 119 -1.68 -10.11 -4.06
CA GLY A 119 -0.98 -10.02 -5.34
C GLY A 119 -1.38 -8.83 -6.23
N LYS A 120 -2.16 -7.87 -5.71
CA LYS A 120 -2.58 -6.67 -6.46
C LYS A 120 -2.12 -5.40 -5.78
N GLU A 121 -1.51 -4.51 -6.57
CA GLU A 121 -1.12 -3.18 -6.12
C GLU A 121 -2.36 -2.29 -5.88
N ARG A 122 -2.28 -1.46 -4.84
CA ARG A 122 -3.31 -0.49 -4.44
C ARG A 122 -2.62 0.77 -3.93
N GLU A 123 -3.21 1.91 -4.26
CA GLU A 123 -2.84 3.26 -3.77
C GLU A 123 -3.91 3.78 -2.82
#